data_AF-A0A3C1WHX8-F1
#
_entry.id   AF-A0A3C1WHX8-F1
#
_cell.length_a   1.000
_cell.length_b   1.000
_cell.length_c   1.000
_cell.angle_alpha   90.00
_cell.angle_beta   90.00
_cell.angle_gamma   90.00
#
_symmetry.space_group_name_H-M   'P 1'
#
loop_
_entity.id
_entity.type
_entity.pdbx_description
1 polymer ?
#
loop_
_entity_poly.entity_id
_entity_poly.type
_entity_poly.pdbx_seq_one_letter_code
_entity_poly.pdbx_strand_id
1 'polypeptide(L)' 'MTHCIACHSVNPAVDGSVGPALKGSALELIEARVMRAEYPPGYTPKRSTHIMPRLPLETDDVKALHAFLNAP' A
#
# COMPACT_ATOMS: atom_id res chain seq x y z
N MET A 1 -8.83 2.01 11.20
CA MET A 1 -7.54 2.40 10.58
C MET A 1 -6.37 1.88 11.42
N THR A 2 -6.26 0.56 11.57
CA THR A 2 -5.31 -0.08 12.52
C THR A 2 -4.45 -1.16 11.85
N HIS A 3 -4.79 -1.57 10.63
CA HIS A 3 -4.09 -2.68 9.95
C HIS A 3 -2.82 -2.24 9.19
N CYS A 4 -2.81 -1.02 8.62
CA CYS A 4 -1.69 -0.58 7.77
C CYS A 4 -0.45 -0.19 8.59
N ILE A 5 -0.66 0.47 9.72
CA ILE A 5 0.42 1.04 10.56
C ILE A 5 1.19 -0.02 11.37
N ALA A 6 0.71 -1.27 11.38
CA ALA A 6 1.42 -2.39 12.00
C ALA A 6 2.74 -2.69 11.27
N CYS A 7 2.79 -2.43 9.96
CA CYS A 7 3.97 -2.65 9.14
C CYS A 7 4.49 -1.35 8.50
N HIS A 8 3.60 -0.43 8.14
CA HIS A 8 3.94 0.85 7.52
C HIS A 8 3.99 1.98 8.55
N SER A 9 4.63 3.08 8.20
CA SER A 9 4.62 4.28 9.04
C SER A 9 3.24 4.96 9.02
N VAL A 10 2.89 5.62 10.13
CA VAL A 10 1.75 6.55 10.18
C VAL A 10 1.96 7.71 9.20
N ASN A 11 3.20 8.14 9.00
CA ASN A 11 3.57 9.07 7.94
C ASN A 11 3.85 8.28 6.65
N PRO A 12 2.98 8.35 5.62
CA PRO A 12 3.14 7.55 4.41
C PRO A 12 4.38 7.90 3.59
N ALA A 13 5.03 9.05 3.83
CA ALA A 13 6.25 9.45 3.16
C ALA A 13 7.51 8.77 3.72
N VAL A 14 7.39 8.04 4.84
CA VAL A 14 8.51 7.41 5.54
C VAL A 14 8.31 5.90 5.56
N ASP A 15 9.42 5.17 5.49
CA ASP A 15 9.41 3.72 5.66
C ASP A 15 8.90 3.34 7.06
N GLY A 16 8.08 2.28 7.13
CA GLY A 16 7.72 1.66 8.40
C GLY A 16 8.77 0.69 8.88
N SER A 17 8.49 0.01 10.00
CA SER A 17 9.34 -1.05 10.54
C SER A 17 9.53 -2.23 9.58
N VAL A 18 8.55 -2.46 8.70
CA VAL A 18 8.50 -3.59 7.78
C VAL A 18 8.18 -3.13 6.36
N GLY A 19 7.09 -2.40 6.20
CA GLY A 19 6.58 -1.93 4.91
C GLY A 19 7.28 -0.65 4.43
N PRO A 20 7.40 -0.44 3.11
CA PRO A 20 8.01 0.77 2.56
C PRO A 20 7.09 2.00 2.70
N ALA A 21 7.65 3.18 2.43
CA ALA A 21 6.91 4.41 2.21
C ALA A 21 5.92 4.27 1.03
N LEU A 22 4.71 4.79 1.23
CA LEU A 22 3.55 4.63 0.36
C LEU A 22 3.05 5.93 -0.27
N LYS A 23 3.55 7.11 0.14
CA LYS A 23 3.13 8.41 -0.42
C LYS A 23 3.30 8.41 -1.94
N GLY A 24 2.29 8.92 -2.65
CA GLY A 24 2.32 9.02 -4.11
C GLY A 24 2.07 7.70 -4.86
N SER A 25 1.63 6.63 -4.18
CA SER A 25 1.37 5.35 -4.85
C SER A 25 0.17 5.47 -5.79
N ALA A 26 0.32 4.95 -7.01
CA ALA A 26 -0.75 4.90 -7.99
C ALA A 26 -1.89 3.94 -7.58
N LEU A 27 -3.13 4.23 -8.00
CA LEU A 27 -4.30 3.43 -7.67
C LEU A 27 -4.14 1.95 -8.08
N GLU A 28 -3.66 1.68 -9.29
CA GLU A 28 -3.43 0.32 -9.80
C GLU A 28 -2.49 -0.50 -8.91
N LEU A 29 -1.42 0.14 -8.40
CA LEU A 29 -0.48 -0.51 -7.49
C LEU A 29 -1.16 -0.85 -6.16
N ILE A 30 -1.98 0.06 -5.62
CA ILE A 30 -2.68 -0.16 -4.35
C ILE A 30 -3.70 -1.30 -4.52
N GLU A 31 -4.49 -1.31 -5.59
CA GLU A 31 -5.43 -2.40 -5.89
C GLU A 31 -4.72 -3.75 -6.03
N ALA A 32 -3.65 -3.83 -6.83
CA ALA A 32 -2.89 -5.05 -7.03
C ALA A 32 -2.30 -5.57 -5.71
N ARG A 33 -1.68 -4.68 -4.92
CA ARG A 33 -1.00 -5.07 -3.69
C ARG A 33 -1.96 -5.44 -2.57
N VAL A 34 -3.02 -4.65 -2.39
CA VAL A 34 -3.94 -4.80 -1.25
C VAL A 34 -5.00 -5.88 -1.53
N MET A 35 -5.60 -5.88 -2.72
CA MET A 35 -6.70 -6.79 -3.04
C MET A 35 -6.24 -8.13 -3.65
N ARG A 36 -5.05 -8.20 -4.25
CA ARG A 36 -4.57 -9.44 -4.91
C ARG A 36 -3.26 -9.97 -4.36
N ALA A 37 -2.57 -9.22 -3.51
CA ALA A 37 -1.23 -9.56 -3.03
C ALA A 37 -0.20 -9.72 -4.17
N GLU A 38 -0.37 -8.95 -5.25
CA GLU A 38 0.45 -8.95 -6.46
C GLU A 38 1.11 -7.58 -6.72
N TYR A 39 1.72 -7.42 -7.89
CA TYR A 39 2.25 -6.16 -8.41
C TYR A 39 1.83 -5.98 -9.87
N PRO A 40 1.63 -4.73 -10.33
CA PRO A 40 1.40 -4.46 -11.75
C PRO A 40 2.59 -4.90 -12.63
N PRO A 41 2.35 -5.25 -13.91
CA PRO A 41 3.44 -5.60 -14.83
C PRO A 41 4.52 -4.52 -14.90
N GLY A 42 5.79 -4.92 -14.85
CA GLY A 42 6.93 -4.01 -14.91
C GLY A 42 7.21 -3.22 -13.61
N TYR A 43 6.40 -3.37 -12.57
CA TYR A 43 6.67 -2.74 -11.28
C TYR A 43 7.78 -3.49 -10.52
N THR A 44 8.76 -2.75 -10.01
CA THR A 44 9.81 -3.29 -9.14
C THR A 44 9.47 -2.99 -7.67
N PRO A 45 9.26 -4.01 -6.82
CA PRO A 45 8.98 -3.81 -5.40
C PRO A 45 10.10 -3.06 -4.67
N LYS A 46 9.72 -2.13 -3.77
CA LYS A 46 10.67 -1.38 -2.91
C LYS A 46 11.34 -2.23 -1.82
N ARG A 47 10.83 -3.44 -1.60
CA ARG A 47 11.35 -4.42 -0.63
C ARG A 47 11.41 -5.79 -1.31
N SER A 48 12.40 -6.60 -0.93
CA SER A 48 12.54 -7.99 -1.40
C SER A 48 11.55 -8.95 -0.74
N THR A 49 11.01 -8.57 0.43
CA THR A 49 10.05 -9.37 1.19
C THR A 49 8.64 -9.25 0.64
N HIS A 50 7.90 -10.36 0.61
CA HIS A 50 6.52 -10.43 0.09
C HIS A 50 5.50 -10.75 1.20
N ILE A 51 5.74 -10.27 2.41
CA ILE A 51 4.98 -10.68 3.61
C ILE A 51 3.65 -9.93 3.81
N MET A 52 3.38 -8.88 3.03
CA MET A 52 2.11 -8.16 3.10
C MET A 52 0.97 -9.04 2.57
N PRO A 53 0.02 -9.47 3.42
CA PRO A 53 -1.08 -10.32 3.00
C PRO A 53 -2.10 -9.52 2.16
N ARG A 54 -2.94 -10.24 1.42
CA ARG A 54 -4.16 -9.68 0.85
C ARG A 54 -5.06 -9.18 1.98
N LEU A 55 -5.63 -7.99 1.83
CA LEU A 55 -6.63 -7.45 2.74
C LEU A 55 -8.03 -7.54 2.10
N PRO A 56 -9.08 -7.84 2.88
CA PRO A 56 -10.46 -7.87 2.39
C PRO A 56 -11.02 -6.45 2.34
N LEU A 57 -10.50 -5.63 1.42
CA LEU A 57 -10.99 -4.27 1.16
C LEU A 57 -11.85 -4.24 -0.11
N GLU A 58 -12.85 -3.37 -0.10
CA GLU A 58 -13.67 -3.10 -1.27
C GLU A 58 -13.05 -1.99 -2.13
N THR A 59 -13.52 -1.84 -3.37
CA THR A 59 -12.99 -0.84 -4.31
C THR A 59 -13.04 0.59 -3.74
N ASP A 60 -14.09 0.95 -3.02
CA ASP A 60 -14.22 2.30 -2.45
C ASP A 60 -13.26 2.56 -1.28
N ASP A 61 -12.92 1.53 -0.49
CA ASP A 61 -11.86 1.61 0.53
C ASP A 61 -10.51 1.90 -0.12
N VAL A 62 -10.23 1.24 -1.26
CA VAL A 62 -8.97 1.42 -2.00
C VAL A 62 -8.88 2.82 -2.61
N LYS A 63 -9.99 3.38 -3.13
CA LYS A 63 -10.04 4.77 -3.58
C LYS A 63 -9.79 5.75 -2.44
N ALA A 64 -10.38 5.52 -1.27
CA ALA A 64 -10.16 6.35 -0.09
C ALA A 64 -8.70 6.30 0.37
N LEU A 65 -8.09 5.10 0.36
CA LEU A 65 -6.67 4.91 0.65
C LEU A 65 -5.78 5.65 -0.36
N HIS A 66 -6.08 5.54 -1.65
CA HIS A 66 -5.36 6.27 -2.70
C HIS A 66 -5.44 7.79 -2.50
N ALA A 67 -6.62 8.32 -2.16
CA ALA A 67 -6.79 9.74 -1.86
C ALA A 67 -5.95 10.17 -0.65
N PHE A 68 -5.94 9.38 0.43
CA PHE A 68 -5.11 9.64 1.61
C PHE A 68 -3.61 9.66 1.27
N LEU A 69 -3.11 8.69 0.49
CA LEU A 69 -1.69 8.57 0.15
C LEU A 69 -1.19 9.65 -0.84
N ASN A 70 -2.11 10.34 -1.52
CA ASN A 70 -1.81 11.39 -2.50
C ASN A 70 -2.27 12.79 -2.05
N ALA A 71 -2.81 12.92 -0.84
CA ALA A 71 -3.10 14.21 -0.25
C ALA A 71 -1.80 15.04 -0.10
N PRO A 72 -1.88 16.39 -0.23
CA PRO A 72 -0.73 17.28 -0.16
C PRO A 72 0.11 17.08 1.11
#